data_AF-A0AB37RBD8-F1
#
_entry.id   AF-A0AB37RBD8-F1
#
_cell.length_a   1.000
_cell.length_b   1.000
_cell.length_c   1.000
_cell.angle_alpha   90.00
_cell.angle_beta   90.00
_cell.angle_gamma   90.00
#
_symmetry.space_group_name_H-M   'P 1'
#
loop_
_entity.id
_entity.type
_entity.pdbx_description
1 polymer ?
#
loop_
_entity_poly.entity_id
_entity_poly.type
_entity_poly.pdbx_seq_one_letter_code
_entity_poly.pdbx_strand_id
1 'polypeptide(L)'
;MFAAKGKIELQAQSDAMELTAQQKVMITSTAAGIEIAAQEGILLTSGGGYIRIKDGNIEIHAPGTIDVKGAKKTFSGPAQLNRDHPAWPESSVTQALTFYAGQTNAGSSSAWAGMPYKLFAGGALIKQDVMNKKGTIDVDHNPTITEYVVELANGVSYKIPVGGQYKGEENNAELANNGFHRHESNTNPEVTQPIGRSDFRTEYASLNNPKSEKEI
;
A
#
# COMPACT_ATOMS: atom_id res chain seq x y z
N MET A 1 -9.18 -16.40 35.75
CA MET A 1 -10.29 -15.78 34.98
C MET A 1 -11.46 -16.75 34.93
N PHE A 2 -12.68 -16.26 35.07
CA PHE A 2 -13.91 -17.04 34.93
C PHE A 2 -14.98 -16.13 34.32
N ALA A 3 -15.70 -16.60 33.31
CA ALA A 3 -16.89 -15.92 32.78
C ALA A 3 -18.07 -16.88 32.85
N ALA A 4 -19.15 -16.48 33.52
CA ALA A 4 -20.36 -17.30 33.62
C ALA A 4 -21.13 -17.36 32.29
N LYS A 5 -21.04 -16.29 31.48
CA LYS A 5 -21.63 -16.16 30.13
C LYS A 5 -20.75 -15.23 29.29
N GLY A 6 -20.80 -15.39 27.96
CA GLY A 6 -20.08 -14.56 26.99
C GLY A 6 -18.75 -15.17 26.52
N LYS A 7 -18.22 -14.63 25.41
CA LYS A 7 -16.93 -15.04 24.82
C LYS A 7 -15.79 -14.47 25.66
N ILE A 8 -14.82 -15.32 25.99
CA ILE A 8 -13.50 -14.89 26.44
C ILE A 8 -12.55 -14.93 25.24
N GLU A 9 -11.83 -13.85 25.01
CA GLU A 9 -10.82 -13.74 23.96
C GLU A 9 -9.53 -13.20 24.57
N LEU A 10 -8.42 -13.92 24.35
CA LEU A 10 -7.08 -13.50 24.74
C LEU A 10 -6.25 -13.40 23.46
N GLN A 11 -5.58 -12.27 23.25
CA GLN A 11 -4.77 -12.02 22.07
C GLN A 11 -3.48 -11.29 22.47
N ALA A 12 -2.37 -11.65 21.83
CA ALA A 12 -1.12 -10.90 21.83
C ALA A 12 -0.83 -10.53 20.37
N GLN A 13 -1.13 -9.28 19.98
CA GLN A 13 -1.17 -8.88 18.56
C GLN A 13 0.20 -8.59 17.94
N SER A 14 1.16 -8.21 18.77
CA SER A 14 2.51 -7.83 18.33
C SER A 14 3.61 -8.57 19.10
N ASP A 15 3.24 -9.52 19.95
CA ASP A 15 4.18 -10.22 20.83
C ASP A 15 3.70 -11.65 21.13
N ALA A 16 4.52 -12.42 21.83
CA ALA A 16 4.26 -13.80 22.16
C ALA A 16 3.22 -13.96 23.28
N MET A 17 2.51 -15.09 23.25
CA MET A 17 1.71 -15.57 24.37
C MET A 17 2.32 -16.88 24.88
N GLU A 18 2.67 -16.92 26.16
CA GLU A 18 3.19 -18.12 26.83
C GLU A 18 2.23 -18.61 27.92
N LEU A 19 1.96 -19.92 27.94
CA LEU A 19 1.16 -20.56 28.98
C LEU A 19 1.94 -21.73 29.59
N THR A 20 2.54 -21.49 30.76
CA THR A 20 3.40 -22.44 31.46
C THR A 20 2.84 -22.77 32.84
N ALA A 21 2.86 -24.05 33.23
CA ALA A 21 2.42 -24.52 34.55
C ALA A 21 3.39 -25.56 35.11
N GLN A 22 3.68 -25.50 36.41
CA GLN A 22 4.57 -26.46 37.09
C GLN A 22 4.01 -27.89 37.09
N GLN A 23 2.69 -28.03 37.11
CA GLN A 23 2.02 -29.33 37.14
C GLN A 23 1.38 -29.63 35.78
N LYS A 24 0.12 -29.25 35.60
CA LYS A 24 -0.70 -29.66 34.47
C LYS A 24 -1.41 -28.48 33.83
N VAL A 25 -1.37 -28.42 32.51
CA VAL A 25 -2.28 -27.62 31.68
C VAL A 25 -3.35 -28.55 31.11
N MET A 26 -4.63 -28.14 31.20
CA MET A 26 -5.76 -28.87 30.63
C MET A 26 -6.57 -27.93 29.73
N ILE A 27 -6.70 -28.30 28.46
CA ILE A 27 -7.51 -27.59 27.47
C ILE A 27 -8.66 -28.53 27.08
N THR A 28 -9.90 -28.12 27.37
CA THR A 28 -11.09 -28.96 27.18
C THR A 28 -12.23 -28.12 26.61
N SER A 29 -12.92 -28.66 25.60
CA SER A 29 -14.21 -28.15 25.13
C SER A 29 -15.30 -29.14 25.51
N THR A 30 -16.38 -28.67 26.14
CA THR A 30 -17.44 -29.56 26.66
C THR A 30 -18.59 -29.79 25.68
N ALA A 31 -18.75 -28.93 24.68
CA ALA A 31 -19.89 -28.97 23.76
C ALA A 31 -19.50 -28.95 22.27
N ALA A 32 -18.31 -28.46 21.93
CA ALA A 32 -17.87 -28.30 20.55
C ALA A 32 -16.47 -28.91 20.35
N GLY A 33 -15.59 -28.23 19.62
CA GLY A 33 -14.22 -28.68 19.35
C GLY A 33 -13.15 -27.79 20.00
N ILE A 34 -11.91 -28.23 19.85
CA ILE A 34 -10.70 -27.42 20.06
C ILE A 34 -10.06 -27.23 18.69
N GLU A 35 -9.71 -25.99 18.38
CA GLU A 35 -9.13 -25.60 17.11
C GLU A 35 -7.76 -24.96 17.36
N ILE A 36 -6.73 -25.48 16.70
CA ILE A 36 -5.37 -24.93 16.76
C ILE A 36 -4.90 -24.72 15.32
N ALA A 37 -4.51 -23.49 15.01
CA ALA A 37 -3.98 -23.10 13.71
C ALA A 37 -2.73 -22.26 13.93
N ALA A 38 -1.73 -22.43 13.07
CA ALA A 38 -0.51 -21.64 13.06
C ALA A 38 -0.09 -21.39 11.61
N GLN A 39 0.61 -20.28 11.35
CA GLN A 39 1.10 -19.96 10.00
C GLN A 39 2.41 -20.72 9.69
N GLU A 40 3.35 -20.74 10.63
CA GLU A 40 4.63 -21.43 10.42
C GLU A 40 4.60 -22.92 10.77
N GLY A 41 3.85 -23.31 11.80
CA GLY A 41 3.71 -24.71 12.16
C GLY A 41 3.25 -24.96 13.60
N ILE A 42 2.89 -26.21 13.86
CA ILE A 42 2.47 -26.71 15.18
C ILE A 42 3.43 -27.82 15.60
N LEU A 43 3.93 -27.77 16.83
CA LEU A 43 4.80 -28.78 17.41
C LEU A 43 4.23 -29.25 18.76
N LEU A 44 3.94 -30.54 18.88
CA LEU A 44 3.51 -31.20 20.11
C LEU A 44 4.61 -32.17 20.53
N THR A 45 5.19 -31.98 21.72
CA THR A 45 6.33 -32.80 22.19
C THR A 45 6.07 -33.42 23.56
N SER A 46 6.62 -34.61 23.80
CA SER A 46 6.66 -35.24 25.12
C SER A 46 7.70 -36.35 25.15
N GLY A 47 8.59 -36.36 26.17
CA GLY A 47 9.52 -37.47 26.41
C GLY A 47 10.41 -37.86 25.22
N GLY A 48 10.75 -36.89 24.34
CA GLY A 48 11.53 -37.11 23.12
C GLY A 48 10.72 -37.51 21.88
N GLY A 49 9.44 -37.86 22.02
CA GLY A 49 8.52 -38.03 20.89
C GLY A 49 7.86 -36.70 20.49
N TYR A 50 7.49 -36.56 19.23
CA TYR A 50 6.78 -35.37 18.74
C TYR A 50 5.84 -35.64 17.56
N ILE A 51 4.87 -34.73 17.42
CA ILE A 51 4.06 -34.54 16.22
C ILE A 51 4.29 -33.12 15.72
N ARG A 52 4.68 -32.97 14.45
CA ARG A 52 4.92 -31.67 13.81
C ARG A 52 4.08 -31.50 12.57
N ILE A 53 3.43 -30.35 12.44
CA ILE A 53 2.70 -29.91 11.24
C ILE A 53 3.42 -28.67 10.72
N LYS A 54 4.07 -28.76 9.55
CA LYS A 54 4.84 -27.66 8.96
C LYS A 54 5.05 -27.87 7.46
N ASP A 55 5.02 -26.80 6.67
CA ASP A 55 5.27 -26.82 5.22
C ASP A 55 4.38 -27.83 4.46
N GLY A 56 3.13 -28.02 4.91
CA GLY A 56 2.18 -28.99 4.36
C GLY A 56 2.44 -30.46 4.77
N ASN A 57 3.47 -30.73 5.58
CA ASN A 57 3.83 -32.06 6.04
C ASN A 57 3.33 -32.33 7.46
N ILE A 58 3.05 -33.60 7.74
CA ILE A 58 2.80 -34.13 9.09
C ILE A 58 3.89 -35.13 9.42
N GLU A 59 4.66 -34.87 10.47
CA GLU A 59 5.71 -35.75 10.97
C GLU A 59 5.33 -36.32 12.32
N ILE A 60 5.45 -37.64 12.48
CA ILE A 60 5.18 -38.35 13.74
C ILE A 60 6.43 -39.14 14.08
N HIS A 61 7.20 -38.68 15.06
CA HIS A 61 8.47 -39.27 15.44
C HIS A 61 8.43 -39.68 16.91
N ALA A 62 8.94 -40.88 17.21
CA ALA A 62 9.08 -41.35 18.57
C ALA A 62 10.36 -42.19 18.73
N PRO A 63 11.09 -42.09 19.84
CA PRO A 63 12.24 -42.96 20.13
C PRO A 63 11.81 -44.40 20.47
N GLY A 64 10.57 -44.57 20.91
CA GLY A 64 9.94 -45.86 21.19
C GLY A 64 9.03 -46.31 20.05
N THR A 65 7.89 -46.89 20.42
CA THR A 65 6.90 -47.44 19.47
C THR A 65 5.83 -46.41 19.12
N ILE A 66 5.44 -46.36 17.85
CA ILE A 66 4.21 -45.68 17.39
C ILE A 66 3.12 -46.76 17.24
N ASP A 67 2.21 -46.87 18.21
CA ASP A 67 1.11 -47.85 18.20
C ASP A 67 -0.15 -47.25 17.56
N VAL A 68 -0.57 -47.78 16.39
CA VAL A 68 -1.68 -47.25 15.58
C VAL A 68 -2.83 -48.26 15.52
N LYS A 69 -3.81 -48.12 16.42
CA LYS A 69 -5.00 -48.98 16.49
C LYS A 69 -6.17 -48.43 15.69
N GLY A 70 -6.92 -49.28 14.98
CA GLY A 70 -8.17 -48.89 14.32
C GLY A 70 -8.66 -49.90 13.27
N ALA A 71 -9.97 -49.97 13.05
CA ALA A 71 -10.60 -50.96 12.17
C ALA A 71 -10.22 -50.81 10.67
N LYS A 72 -9.86 -49.60 10.24
CA LYS A 72 -9.42 -49.30 8.86
C LYS A 72 -8.31 -48.27 8.87
N LYS A 73 -7.30 -48.46 8.01
CA LYS A 73 -6.21 -47.52 7.75
C LYS A 73 -6.15 -47.30 6.23
N THR A 74 -6.36 -46.08 5.77
CA THR A 74 -6.42 -45.75 4.33
C THR A 74 -5.40 -44.66 4.03
N PHE A 75 -4.56 -44.87 3.02
CA PHE A 75 -3.57 -43.90 2.54
C PHE A 75 -3.83 -43.67 1.05
N SER A 76 -4.70 -42.71 0.73
CA SER A 76 -5.26 -42.51 -0.63
C SER A 76 -4.62 -41.35 -1.41
N GLY A 77 -3.37 -41.01 -1.11
CA GLY A 77 -2.68 -39.85 -1.71
C GLY A 77 -2.88 -38.54 -0.94
N PRO A 78 -2.25 -37.45 -1.40
CA PRO A 78 -2.25 -36.17 -0.69
C PRO A 78 -3.62 -35.48 -0.73
N ALA A 79 -3.96 -34.80 0.36
CA ALA A 79 -5.15 -33.95 0.48
C ALA A 79 -4.76 -32.65 1.20
N GLN A 80 -5.50 -31.57 0.96
CA GLN A 80 -5.25 -30.26 1.57
C GLN A 80 -6.55 -29.66 2.11
N LEU A 81 -6.43 -28.90 3.19
CA LEU A 81 -7.48 -28.04 3.72
C LEU A 81 -6.92 -26.62 3.75
N ASN A 82 -7.49 -25.71 2.96
CA ASN A 82 -7.15 -24.30 3.08
C ASN A 82 -7.95 -23.72 4.25
N ARG A 83 -7.26 -23.22 5.27
CA ARG A 83 -7.86 -22.43 6.33
C ARG A 83 -7.26 -21.03 6.23
N ASP A 84 -8.10 -20.07 5.87
CA ASP A 84 -7.74 -18.66 5.98
C ASP A 84 -7.54 -18.36 7.48
N HIS A 85 -6.32 -17.99 7.85
CA HIS A 85 -6.10 -17.39 9.17
C HIS A 85 -6.95 -16.13 9.26
N PRO A 86 -7.60 -15.85 10.40
CA PRO A 86 -8.36 -14.62 10.55
C PRO A 86 -7.44 -13.46 10.18
N ALA A 87 -7.85 -12.66 9.19
CA ALA A 87 -7.12 -11.48 8.78
C ALA A 87 -6.96 -10.59 10.01
N TRP A 88 -5.72 -10.48 10.49
CA TRP A 88 -5.40 -9.46 11.46
C TRP A 88 -5.65 -8.11 10.77
N PRO A 89 -6.28 -7.14 11.42
CA PRO A 89 -6.30 -5.79 10.91
C PRO A 89 -4.86 -5.30 10.94
N GLU A 90 -4.13 -5.45 9.83
CA GLU A 90 -2.90 -4.71 9.65
C GLU A 90 -3.27 -3.23 9.77
N SER A 91 -2.66 -2.56 10.74
CA SER A 91 -2.75 -1.12 10.87
C SER A 91 -1.94 -0.46 9.75
N SER A 92 -2.29 -0.74 8.49
CA SER A 92 -1.94 0.15 7.39
C SER A 92 -2.97 1.27 7.43
N VAL A 93 -2.66 2.35 8.15
CA VAL A 93 -3.40 3.61 8.00
C VAL A 93 -3.03 4.17 6.62
N THR A 94 -3.54 3.53 5.57
CA THR A 94 -3.47 4.06 4.23
C THR A 94 -4.59 5.06 4.06
N GLN A 95 -4.25 6.28 3.67
CA GLN A 95 -5.21 7.31 3.36
C GLN A 95 -5.42 7.33 1.86
N ALA A 96 -6.66 7.43 1.39
CA ALA A 96 -6.91 7.58 -0.04
C ALA A 96 -6.37 8.93 -0.51
N LEU A 97 -5.42 8.91 -1.46
CA LEU A 97 -4.85 10.09 -2.09
C LEU A 97 -5.13 10.04 -3.60
N THR A 98 -5.71 11.10 -4.13
CA THR A 98 -6.02 11.23 -5.56
C THR A 98 -5.17 12.34 -6.16
N PHE A 99 -4.32 12.00 -7.13
CA PHE A 99 -3.60 12.98 -7.93
C PHE A 99 -4.42 13.37 -9.16
N TYR A 100 -4.50 14.67 -9.42
CA TYR A 100 -5.10 15.23 -10.63
C TYR A 100 -3.98 15.62 -11.58
N ALA A 101 -3.94 15.00 -12.76
CA ALA A 101 -2.98 15.32 -13.81
C ALA A 101 -3.75 15.77 -15.06
N GLY A 102 -3.95 17.09 -15.15
CA GLY A 102 -4.47 17.85 -16.30
C GLY A 102 -4.10 19.32 -16.04
N GLN A 103 -3.73 20.14 -17.02
CA GLN A 103 -4.63 20.75 -17.99
C GLN A 103 -3.84 21.37 -19.16
N THR A 104 -4.49 21.53 -20.32
CA THR A 104 -4.04 22.44 -21.40
C THR A 104 -5.10 23.53 -21.59
N ASN A 105 -4.70 24.80 -21.74
CA ASN A 105 -5.61 25.94 -21.90
C ASN A 105 -6.41 25.93 -23.24
N ALA A 106 -6.13 25.03 -24.17
CA ALA A 106 -6.67 25.06 -25.54
C ALA A 106 -7.78 24.02 -25.83
N GLY A 107 -8.28 23.29 -24.84
CA GLY A 107 -9.32 22.28 -25.05
C GLY A 107 -10.20 22.11 -23.84
N SER A 108 -11.50 22.33 -24.00
CA SER A 108 -12.54 22.07 -23.02
C SER A 108 -12.32 20.72 -22.34
N SER A 109 -11.95 20.73 -21.06
CA SER A 109 -12.08 19.64 -20.08
C SER A 109 -11.63 18.23 -20.49
N SER A 110 -10.67 18.07 -21.40
CA SER A 110 -10.14 16.73 -21.72
C SER A 110 -9.05 16.38 -20.72
N ALA A 111 -9.49 15.85 -19.58
CA ALA A 111 -8.65 15.06 -18.69
C ALA A 111 -7.79 14.08 -19.51
N TRP A 112 -6.54 13.83 -19.10
CA TRP A 112 -5.64 12.86 -19.74
C TRP A 112 -6.09 11.40 -19.51
N ALA A 113 -7.39 11.13 -19.69
CA ALA A 113 -7.99 9.82 -19.67
C ALA A 113 -7.32 8.91 -20.68
N GLY A 114 -6.99 7.69 -20.27
CA GLY A 114 -6.30 6.75 -21.15
C GLY A 114 -4.79 6.95 -21.23
N MET A 115 -4.23 7.91 -20.49
CA MET A 115 -2.78 8.15 -20.50
C MET A 115 -2.04 7.16 -19.59
N PRO A 116 -1.08 6.38 -20.13
CA PRO A 116 -0.27 5.48 -19.29
C PRO A 116 0.68 6.27 -18.39
N TYR A 117 0.83 5.81 -17.16
CA TYR A 117 1.72 6.39 -16.17
C TYR A 117 2.47 5.32 -15.37
N LYS A 118 3.62 5.71 -14.84
CA LYS A 118 4.38 5.02 -13.80
C LYS A 118 4.42 5.90 -12.57
N LEU A 119 4.05 5.35 -11.43
CA LEU A 119 4.06 6.03 -10.13
C LEU A 119 5.16 5.42 -9.27
N PHE A 120 6.01 6.27 -8.73
CA PHE A 120 7.09 5.91 -7.83
C PHE A 120 6.86 6.54 -6.45
N ALA A 121 7.25 5.83 -5.39
CA ALA A 121 7.31 6.34 -4.02
C ALA A 121 8.70 6.03 -3.45
N GLY A 122 9.40 7.05 -2.93
CA GLY A 122 10.76 6.87 -2.41
C GLY A 122 11.76 6.29 -3.43
N GLY A 123 11.50 6.47 -4.73
CA GLY A 123 12.31 5.92 -5.83
C GLY A 123 11.95 4.50 -6.29
N ALA A 124 11.07 3.80 -5.58
CA ALA A 124 10.57 2.49 -6.01
C ALA A 124 9.31 2.63 -6.86
N LEU A 125 9.20 1.86 -7.96
CA LEU A 125 7.98 1.80 -8.77
C LEU A 125 6.89 1.08 -7.97
N ILE A 126 5.80 1.79 -7.68
CA ILE A 126 4.68 1.27 -6.88
C ILE A 126 3.42 0.99 -7.69
N LYS A 127 3.25 1.64 -8.86
CA LYS A 127 2.09 1.43 -9.72
C LYS A 127 2.42 1.77 -11.17
N GLN A 128 1.93 0.97 -12.12
CA GLN A 128 2.00 1.26 -13.54
C GLN A 128 0.64 0.94 -14.13
N ASP A 129 -0.07 1.97 -14.62
CA ASP A 129 -1.46 1.83 -15.06
C ASP A 129 -1.81 2.95 -16.05
N VAL A 130 -3.07 2.97 -16.48
CA VAL A 130 -3.65 3.97 -17.35
C VAL A 130 -4.58 4.88 -16.56
N MET A 131 -4.49 6.18 -16.78
CA MET A 131 -5.30 7.17 -16.07
C MET A 131 -6.79 7.01 -16.38
N ASN A 132 -7.64 7.18 -15.36
CA ASN A 132 -9.08 6.95 -15.51
C ASN A 132 -9.77 8.03 -16.36
N LYS A 133 -11.06 7.86 -16.65
CA LYS A 133 -11.87 8.81 -17.46
C LYS A 133 -11.88 10.25 -16.93
N LYS A 134 -11.52 10.46 -15.66
CA LYS A 134 -11.47 11.77 -15.00
C LYS A 134 -10.05 12.35 -14.96
N GLY A 135 -9.05 11.66 -15.48
CA GLY A 135 -7.66 12.12 -15.45
C GLY A 135 -7.02 12.02 -14.07
N THR A 136 -7.49 11.10 -13.22
CA THR A 136 -6.98 10.95 -11.87
C THR A 136 -6.19 9.66 -11.67
N ILE A 137 -5.28 9.71 -10.70
CA ILE A 137 -4.46 8.60 -10.23
C ILE A 137 -4.77 8.40 -8.75
N ASP A 138 -5.40 7.28 -8.42
CA ASP A 138 -5.76 6.93 -7.05
C ASP A 138 -4.65 6.08 -6.41
N VAL A 139 -4.26 6.44 -5.19
CA VAL A 139 -3.15 5.87 -4.45
C VAL A 139 -3.54 5.66 -2.99
N ASP A 140 -3.27 4.46 -2.48
CA ASP A 140 -3.35 4.16 -1.06
C ASP A 140 -2.08 4.71 -0.38
N HIS A 141 -2.17 5.93 0.13
CA HIS A 141 -1.04 6.67 0.67
C HIS A 141 -0.65 6.18 2.06
N ASN A 142 0.59 5.72 2.21
CA ASN A 142 1.19 5.43 3.51
C ASN A 142 1.86 6.71 4.07
N PRO A 143 1.54 7.14 5.31
CA PRO A 143 2.05 8.39 5.90
C PRO A 143 3.57 8.44 6.07
N THR A 144 4.28 7.31 5.91
CA THR A 144 5.75 7.28 5.87
C THR A 144 6.35 7.77 4.54
N ILE A 145 5.55 7.85 3.47
CA ILE A 145 5.99 8.32 2.15
C ILE A 145 5.93 9.85 2.12
N THR A 146 7.03 10.51 1.76
CA THR A 146 7.11 11.98 1.73
C THR A 146 7.05 12.57 0.31
N GLU A 147 7.27 11.76 -0.72
CA GLU A 147 7.31 12.18 -2.12
C GLU A 147 6.83 11.05 -3.05
N TYR A 148 6.03 11.45 -4.04
CA TYR A 148 5.69 10.62 -5.19
C TYR A 148 6.26 11.21 -6.48
N VAL A 149 6.60 10.34 -7.43
CA VAL A 149 6.95 10.74 -8.80
C VAL A 149 6.00 10.07 -9.78
N VAL A 150 5.31 10.85 -10.60
CA VAL A 150 4.46 10.35 -11.68
C VAL A 150 5.17 10.60 -13.01
N GLU A 151 5.56 9.54 -13.70
CA GLU A 151 6.08 9.61 -15.06
C GLU A 151 5.00 9.19 -16.04
N LEU A 152 4.65 10.09 -16.95
CA LEU A 152 3.67 9.84 -17.99
C LEU A 152 4.36 9.34 -19.26
N ALA A 153 3.63 8.55 -20.06
CA ALA A 153 4.17 7.99 -21.30
C ALA A 153 4.57 9.03 -22.36
N ASN A 154 4.07 10.28 -22.26
CA ASN A 154 4.50 11.38 -23.13
C ASN A 154 5.86 11.99 -22.71
N GLY A 155 6.51 11.45 -21.69
CA GLY A 155 7.80 11.92 -21.17
C GLY A 155 7.69 13.00 -20.09
N VAL A 156 6.49 13.44 -19.71
CA VAL A 156 6.30 14.40 -18.62
C VAL A 156 6.43 13.70 -17.27
N SER A 157 7.22 14.26 -16.36
CA SER A 157 7.42 13.75 -14.99
C SER A 157 7.00 14.79 -13.95
N TYR A 158 6.19 14.39 -12.98
CA TYR A 158 5.72 15.22 -11.87
C TYR A 158 6.27 14.72 -10.55
N LYS A 159 6.96 15.59 -9.81
CA LYS A 159 7.36 15.32 -8.42
C LYS A 159 6.34 15.94 -7.47
N ILE A 160 5.70 15.11 -6.67
CA ILE A 160 4.59 15.48 -5.80
C ILE A 160 5.02 15.27 -4.34
N PRO A 161 5.42 16.33 -3.62
CA PRO A 161 5.68 16.24 -2.20
C PRO A 161 4.35 16.10 -1.44
N VAL A 162 4.29 15.14 -0.52
CA VAL A 162 3.11 14.89 0.33
C VAL A 162 3.33 15.27 1.79
N GLY A 163 4.57 15.62 2.17
CA GLY A 163 4.86 16.33 3.42
C GLY A 163 4.45 17.80 3.31
N GLY A 164 3.92 18.38 4.39
CA GLY A 164 3.35 19.75 4.47
C GLY A 164 4.32 20.93 4.25
N GLN A 165 5.27 20.82 3.31
CA GLN A 165 6.18 21.89 2.92
C GLN A 165 5.98 22.24 1.45
N TYR A 166 4.84 22.85 1.11
CA TYR A 166 4.77 23.62 -0.13
C TYR A 166 5.52 24.94 0.10
N LYS A 167 6.69 25.09 -0.53
CA LYS A 167 7.58 26.29 -0.41
C LYS A 167 7.50 27.20 -1.64
N GLY A 168 6.33 27.32 -2.27
CA GLY A 168 6.12 28.13 -3.48
C GLY A 168 5.28 29.37 -3.22
N GLU A 169 5.47 30.44 -4.01
CA GLU A 169 4.56 31.59 -4.05
C GLU A 169 3.17 31.17 -4.57
N GLU A 170 2.12 31.57 -3.86
CA GLU A 170 0.73 31.17 -4.11
C GLU A 170 0.24 31.55 -5.52
N ASN A 171 0.51 32.78 -5.96
CA ASN A 171 0.16 33.25 -7.30
C ASN A 171 0.78 32.40 -8.43
N ASN A 172 1.97 31.85 -8.19
CA ASN A 172 2.64 30.97 -9.15
C ASN A 172 2.02 29.57 -9.16
N ALA A 173 1.49 29.10 -8.02
CA ALA A 173 0.74 27.85 -7.93
C ALA A 173 -0.59 27.94 -8.69
N GLU A 174 -1.30 29.07 -8.60
CA GLU A 174 -2.52 29.32 -9.37
C GLU A 174 -2.28 29.28 -10.88
N LEU A 175 -1.20 29.93 -11.37
CA LEU A 175 -0.84 29.88 -12.79
C LEU A 175 -0.47 28.46 -13.23
N ALA A 176 0.28 27.71 -12.41
CA ALA A 176 0.61 26.32 -12.71
C ALA A 176 -0.65 25.42 -12.78
N ASN A 177 -1.64 25.66 -11.91
CA ASN A 177 -2.91 24.92 -11.89
C ASN A 177 -3.81 25.24 -13.09
N ASN A 178 -3.67 26.43 -13.68
CA ASN A 178 -4.35 26.83 -14.91
C ASN A 178 -3.65 26.31 -16.19
N GLY A 179 -2.74 25.33 -16.05
CA GLY A 179 -2.07 24.68 -17.18
C GLY A 179 -0.88 25.45 -17.74
N PHE A 180 -0.43 26.54 -17.09
CA PHE A 180 0.83 27.20 -17.44
C PHE A 180 2.00 26.42 -16.87
N HIS A 181 2.33 25.30 -17.49
CA HIS A 181 3.47 24.48 -17.14
C HIS A 181 4.74 25.04 -17.80
N ARG A 182 5.87 24.95 -17.07
CA ARG A 182 7.17 25.31 -17.64
C ARG A 182 7.60 24.20 -18.57
N HIS A 183 8.03 24.55 -19.77
CA HIS A 183 8.79 23.67 -20.64
C HIS A 183 10.22 24.21 -20.75
N GLU A 184 11.23 23.39 -20.50
CA GLU A 184 12.60 23.73 -20.88
C GLU A 184 12.70 23.63 -22.41
N SER A 185 12.71 24.76 -23.09
CA SER A 185 13.06 24.82 -24.51
C SER A 185 14.57 25.03 -24.66
N ASN A 186 15.16 24.41 -25.69
CA ASN A 186 16.57 24.61 -26.04
C ASN A 186 16.86 26.10 -26.31
N THR A 187 18.02 26.56 -25.86
CA THR A 187 18.46 27.95 -25.97
C THR A 187 18.56 28.41 -27.42
N ASN A 188 17.74 29.38 -27.82
CA ASN A 188 17.89 30.12 -29.07
C ASN A 188 18.63 31.45 -28.78
N PRO A 189 19.77 31.76 -29.43
CA PRO A 189 20.58 32.94 -29.13
C PRO A 189 19.89 34.31 -29.31
N GLU A 190 18.70 34.38 -29.92
CA GLU A 190 17.97 35.63 -30.13
C GLU A 190 16.92 35.96 -29.04
N VAL A 191 16.76 35.11 -28.01
CA VAL A 191 15.73 35.30 -26.97
C VAL A 191 16.37 35.53 -25.60
N THR A 192 16.20 36.74 -25.06
CA THR A 192 16.59 37.07 -23.68
C THR A 192 15.69 36.30 -22.70
N GLN A 193 16.30 35.43 -21.88
CA GLN A 193 15.56 34.62 -20.92
C GLN A 193 15.26 35.43 -19.64
N PRO A 194 14.08 35.24 -19.02
CA PRO A 194 13.78 35.82 -17.72
C PRO A 194 14.74 35.32 -16.63
N ILE A 195 15.07 36.19 -15.68
CA ILE A 195 16.16 36.03 -14.70
C ILE A 195 15.79 35.04 -13.58
N GLY A 196 14.50 34.79 -13.32
CA GLY A 196 14.00 33.91 -12.26
C GLY A 196 13.04 32.80 -12.72
N ARG A 197 13.04 31.67 -11.98
CA ARG A 197 12.19 30.47 -12.23
C ARG A 197 10.67 30.75 -12.16
N SER A 198 10.27 31.80 -11.45
CA SER A 198 8.90 32.29 -11.26
C SER A 198 8.41 33.19 -12.40
N ASP A 199 9.34 33.82 -13.12
CA ASP A 199 9.02 34.99 -13.94
C ASP A 199 8.42 34.58 -15.30
N PHE A 200 8.74 33.38 -15.78
CA PHE A 200 8.22 32.83 -17.04
C PHE A 200 6.69 32.72 -17.08
N ARG A 201 6.06 32.23 -16.00
CA ARG A 201 4.60 32.03 -15.98
C ARG A 201 3.87 33.37 -15.93
N THR A 202 4.40 34.31 -15.16
CA THR A 202 3.86 35.66 -15.04
C THR A 202 3.98 36.43 -16.35
N GLU A 203 5.13 36.33 -17.02
CA GLU A 203 5.39 36.96 -18.33
C GLU A 203 4.46 36.37 -19.40
N TYR A 204 4.36 35.05 -19.49
CA TYR A 204 3.48 34.39 -20.46
C TYR A 204 2.00 34.71 -20.22
N ALA A 205 1.56 34.75 -18.95
CA ALA A 205 0.21 35.18 -18.59
C ALA A 205 -0.06 36.64 -18.97
N SER A 206 0.94 37.54 -18.83
CA SER A 206 0.80 38.95 -19.20
C SER A 206 0.71 39.18 -20.72
N LEU A 207 1.43 38.40 -21.52
CA LEU A 207 1.37 38.46 -22.98
C LEU A 207 0.02 37.98 -23.51
N ASN A 208 -0.57 36.98 -22.87
CA ASN A 208 -1.86 36.42 -23.26
C ASN A 208 -3.05 37.23 -22.72
N ASN A 209 -2.79 38.19 -21.83
CA ASN A 209 -3.81 39.02 -21.19
C ASN A 209 -3.29 40.47 -21.01
N PRO A 210 -3.01 41.20 -22.11
CA PRO A 210 -2.43 42.53 -22.03
C PRO A 210 -3.40 43.47 -21.29
N LYS A 211 -2.89 44.18 -20.27
CA LYS A 211 -3.66 45.25 -19.63
C LYS A 211 -3.94 46.31 -20.67
N SER A 212 -5.22 46.57 -20.93
CA SER A 212 -5.68 47.70 -21.74
C SER A 212 -4.95 48.97 -21.28
N GLU A 213 -4.16 49.58 -22.17
CA GLU A 213 -3.60 50.90 -21.96
C GLU A 213 -4.74 51.87 -21.62
N LYS A 214 -4.60 52.62 -20.53
CA LYS A 214 -5.48 53.76 -20.29
C LYS A 214 -5.06 54.84 -21.28
N GLU A 215 -5.85 55.02 -22.32
CA GLU A 215 -5.82 56.23 -23.16
C GLU A 215 -5.91 57.47 -22.25
N ILE A 216 -4.98 58.40 -22.45
CA ILE A 216 -4.89 59.72 -21.81
C ILE A 216 -5.88 60.67 -22.49
#